data_AF-A0A521SG59-F1
#
_entry.id   AF-A0A521SG59-F1
#
_cell.length_a   1.000
_cell.length_b   1.000
_cell.length_c   1.000
_cell.angle_alpha   90.00
_cell.angle_beta   90.00
_cell.angle_gamma   90.00
#
_symmetry.space_group_name_H-M   'P 1'
#
loop_
_entity.id
_entity.type
_entity.pdbx_description
1 polymer ?
#
loop_
_entity_poly.entity_id
_entity_poly.type
_entity_poly.pdbx_seq_one_letter_code
_entity_poly.pdbx_strand_id
1 'polypeptide(L)' 'MDFELTEELLAARDLARDFAEKEIAPNAAKDDKERTFRRDLVTKMGELGFYGSVIPESYGGNGLG' A
#
# COMPACT_ATOMS: atom_id res chain seq x y z
N MET A 1 -11.45 -24.37 10.89
CA MET A 1 -10.99 -23.44 9.85
C MET A 1 -10.12 -22.42 10.57
N ASP A 2 -8.93 -22.16 10.04
CA ASP A 2 -8.01 -21.17 10.59
C ASP A 2 -8.26 -19.83 9.89
N PHE A 3 -8.30 -18.75 10.67
CA PHE A 3 -8.59 -17.39 10.22
C PHE A 3 -7.47 -16.40 10.57
N GLU A 4 -6.40 -16.88 11.19
CA GLU A 4 -5.25 -16.05 11.53
C GLU A 4 -4.48 -15.66 10.26
N LEU A 5 -3.97 -14.42 10.26
CA LEU A 5 -3.08 -13.94 9.20
C LEU A 5 -1.67 -14.49 9.42
N THR A 6 -0.96 -14.77 8.33
CA THR A 6 0.47 -15.07 8.39
C THR A 6 1.25 -13.84 8.87
N GLU A 7 2.46 -14.05 9.38
CA GLU A 7 3.34 -12.95 9.80
C GLU A 7 3.61 -11.96 8.67
N GLU A 8 3.75 -12.45 7.44
CA GLU A 8 3.94 -11.61 6.24
C GLU A 8 2.71 -10.75 5.95
N LEU A 9 1.50 -11.30 6.06
CA LEU A 9 0.26 -10.55 5.88
C LEU A 9 0.03 -9.53 7.01
N LEU A 10 0.43 -9.85 8.24
CA LEU A 10 0.41 -8.90 9.36
C LEU A 10 1.37 -7.74 9.10
N ALA A 11 2.61 -8.01 8.68
CA ALA A 11 3.59 -6.99 8.35
C ALA A 11 3.11 -6.08 7.19
N ALA A 12 2.54 -6.67 6.13
CA ALA A 12 1.99 -5.92 5.01
C ALA A 12 0.81 -5.02 5.43
N ARG A 13 -0.07 -5.54 6.29
CA ARG A 13 -1.20 -4.77 6.87
C ARG A 13 -0.70 -3.58 7.68
N ASP A 14 0.30 -3.79 8.53
CA ASP A 14 0.82 -2.75 9.42
C ASP A 14 1.56 -1.67 8.62
N LEU A 15 2.34 -2.06 7.60
CA LEU A 15 2.96 -1.13 6.65
C LEU A 15 1.92 -0.28 5.90
N ALA A 16 0.85 -0.91 5.40
CA ALA A 16 -0.22 -0.20 4.71
C ALA A 16 -0.93 0.80 5.62
N ARG A 17 -1.21 0.42 6.87
CA ARG A 17 -1.81 1.29 7.89
C ARG A 17 -0.94 2.50 8.16
N ASP A 18 0.33 2.28 8.46
CA ASP A 18 1.29 3.33 8.78
C ASP A 18 1.42 4.34 7.63
N PHE A 19 1.55 3.85 6.40
CA PHE A 19 1.64 4.72 5.23
C PHE A 19 0.36 5.53 5.02
N ALA A 20 -0.81 4.88 5.16
CA ALA A 20 -2.10 5.56 5.01
C ALA A 20 -2.29 6.66 6.06
N GLU A 21 -1.95 6.40 7.33
CA GLU A 21 -2.09 7.37 8.41
C GLU A 21 -1.11 8.54 8.30
N LYS A 22 0.14 8.27 7.88
CA LYS A 22 1.20 9.29 7.85
C LYS A 22 1.23 10.10 6.54
N GLU A 23 1.04 9.46 5.39
CA GLU A 23 1.27 10.09 4.08
C GLU A 23 -0.04 10.44 3.34
N ILE A 24 -1.11 9.67 3.56
CA ILE A 24 -2.38 9.84 2.83
C ILE A 24 -3.36 10.70 3.63
N ALA A 25 -3.74 10.25 4.84
CA ALA A 25 -4.82 10.81 5.65
C ALA A 25 -4.70 12.32 5.92
N PRO A 26 -3.52 12.92 6.19
CA PRO A 26 -3.42 14.34 6.49
C PRO A 26 -3.86 15.25 5.34
N ASN A 27 -3.74 14.79 4.09
CA ASN A 27 -4.01 15.59 2.89
C ASN A 27 -5.23 15.10 2.10
N ALA A 28 -5.81 13.94 2.44
CA ALA A 28 -6.85 13.28 1.64
C ALA A 28 -8.06 14.18 1.34
N ALA A 29 -8.57 14.92 2.34
CA ALA A 29 -9.72 15.81 2.13
C ALA A 29 -9.38 17.02 1.23
N LYS A 30 -8.14 17.51 1.30
CA LYS A 30 -7.66 18.58 0.42
C LYS A 30 -7.51 18.07 -1.00
N ASP A 31 -6.88 16.91 -1.17
CA ASP A 31 -6.67 16.28 -2.47
C ASP A 31 -8.00 16.05 -3.20
N ASP A 32 -9.01 15.56 -2.50
CA ASP A 32 -10.35 15.36 -3.04
C ASP A 32 -10.99 16.68 -3.50
N LYS A 33 -10.99 17.69 -2.61
CA LYS A 33 -11.55 19.02 -2.90
C LYS A 33 -10.89 19.68 -4.10
N GLU A 34 -9.57 19.55 -4.22
CA GLU A 34 -8.77 20.15 -5.28
C GLU A 34 -8.64 19.27 -6.53
N ARG A 35 -9.15 18.02 -6.47
CA ARG A 35 -8.98 16.99 -7.50
C ARG A 35 -7.51 16.74 -7.83
N THR A 36 -6.66 16.76 -6.80
CA THR A 36 -5.22 16.62 -6.92
C THR A 36 -4.82 15.16 -6.99
N PHE A 37 -4.11 14.80 -8.07
CA PHE A 37 -3.45 13.51 -8.19
C PHE A 37 -1.98 13.62 -7.78
N ARG A 38 -1.64 13.16 -6.57
CA ARG A 38 -0.27 13.15 -6.04
C ARG A 38 0.56 12.03 -6.66
N ARG A 39 1.17 12.30 -7.82
CA ARG A 39 2.00 11.33 -8.56
C ARG A 39 3.15 10.78 -7.72
N ASP A 40 3.78 11.63 -6.92
CA ASP A 40 4.85 11.27 -6.00
C ASP A 40 4.38 10.27 -4.93
N LEU A 41 3.20 10.47 -4.36
CA LEU A 41 2.60 9.55 -3.40
C LEU A 41 2.34 8.17 -4.03
N VAL A 42 1.79 8.16 -5.24
CA VAL A 42 1.53 6.93 -6.01
C VAL A 42 2.84 6.20 -6.33
N THR A 43 3.91 6.92 -6.69
CA THR A 43 5.24 6.31 -6.87
C THR A 43 5.75 5.67 -5.58
N LYS A 44 5.67 6.37 -4.43
CA LYS A 44 6.05 5.80 -3.13
C LYS A 44 5.27 4.52 -2.81
N MET A 45 3.96 4.49 -3.08
CA MET A 45 3.15 3.29 -2.88
C MET A 45 3.64 2.09 -3.72
N GLY A 46 4.11 2.37 -4.94
CA GLY A 46 4.71 1.36 -5.81
C GLY A 46 6.04 0.83 -5.27
N GLU A 47 6.90 1.72 -4.76
CA GLU A 47 8.17 1.36 -4.11
C GLU A 47 7.97 0.49 -2.86
N LEU A 48 6.85 0.67 -2.16
CA LEU A 48 6.44 -0.17 -1.03
C LEU A 48 5.82 -1.52 -1.47
N GLY A 49 5.66 -1.77 -2.76
CA GLY A 49 5.18 -3.05 -3.30
C GLY A 49 3.66 -3.22 -3.29
N PHE A 50 2.87 -2.17 -3.02
CA PHE A 50 1.41 -2.30 -2.90
C PHE A 50 0.67 -2.64 -4.20
N TYR A 51 1.33 -2.52 -5.36
CA TYR A 51 0.73 -2.86 -6.66
C TYR A 51 1.06 -4.27 -7.15
N GLY A 52 1.95 -4.99 -6.44
CA GLY A 52 2.53 -6.25 -6.89
C GLY A 52 2.07 -7.50 -6.14
N SER A 53 1.05 -7.41 -5.28
CA SER A 53 0.65 -8.50 -4.36
C SER A 53 0.44 -9.85 -5.02
N VAL A 54 -0.25 -9.89 -6.16
CA VAL A 54 -0.55 -11.15 -6.88
C VAL A 54 0.45 -11.46 -7.99
N ILE A 55 1.49 -10.64 -8.15
CA ILE A 55 2.47 -10.75 -9.22
C ILE A 55 3.69 -11.51 -8.69
N PRO A 56 4.22 -12.50 -9.41
CA PRO A 56 5.45 -13.18 -9.02
C PRO A 56 6.66 -12.23 -8.96
N GLU A 57 7.61 -12.52 -8.08
CA GLU A 57 8.84 -11.74 -7.94
C GLU A 57 9.65 -11.64 -9.24
N SER A 58 9.60 -12.65 -10.10
CA SER A 58 10.25 -12.65 -11.42
C SER A 58 9.79 -11.53 -12.35
N TYR A 59 8.62 -10.94 -12.07
CA TYR A 59 8.04 -9.82 -12.79
C TYR A 59 8.03 -8.53 -11.96
N GLY A 60 8.71 -8.51 -10.81
CA GLY A 60 8.79 -7.35 -9.91
C GLY A 60 7.62 -7.21 -8.94
N GLY A 61 6.82 -8.26 -8.74
CA GLY A 61 5.83 -8.31 -7.66
C GLY A 61 6.42 -8.86 -6.35
N ASN A 62 5.56 -9.15 -5.38
CA ASN A 62 5.96 -9.71 -4.09
C ASN A 62 5.22 -11.01 -3.72
N GLY A 63 4.31 -11.50 -4.57
CA GLY A 63 3.67 -12.80 -4.37
C GLY A 63 2.91 -12.99 -3.04
N LEU A 64 2.54 -11.89 -2.36
CA LEU A 64 1.82 -11.91 -1.08
C LEU A 64 0.35 -12.34 -1.20
N GLY A 65 -0.15 -12.52 -2.42
CA GLY A 65 -1.54 -12.87 -2.73
C GLY A 65 -1.81 -14.36 -2.76
#